data_AF-A0A9D0RFM2-F1
#
_entry.id   AF-A0A9D0RFM2-F1
#
_cell.length_a   1.000
_cell.length_b   1.000
_cell.length_c   1.000
_cell.angle_alpha   90.00
_cell.angle_beta   90.00
_cell.angle_gamma   90.00
#
_symmetry.space_group_name_H-M   'P 1'
#
loop_
_entity.id
_entity.type
_entity.pdbx_description
1 polymer ?
#
loop_
_entity_poly.entity_id
_entity_poly.type
_entity_poly.pdbx_seq_one_letter_code
_entity_poly.pdbx_strand_id
1 'polypeptide(L)'
;MKAALGKIGKIDFFAVLPSGTYILLSFYIFVIAGTDSQMQGGASLWAAFIPLVDLTHSKPTTLLLMLFSSYLLGSVLRALPVSFSEKAVNMFFSDKEPFPYQSELDNFFSELKRNSRIAGIDGHTVPDGGNAITKRVFNYWKHVICLHAPEAFVNYQEFEARTRFFSGMFLAGAIGAFVSLLCLVKALSYAPAWYLLVLSVLVALSYGLSVRRVRVQEATTLAGLYLAYLQHTKVNRHATPLDEEVTRAG
;
A
#
# COMPACT_ATOMS: atom_id res chain seq x y z
N MET A 1 -4.62 28.32 -3.73
CA MET A 1 -5.53 27.28 -3.18
C MET A 1 -5.96 26.23 -4.23
N LYS A 2 -6.36 26.60 -5.46
CA LYS A 2 -6.67 25.65 -6.55
C LYS A 2 -5.50 24.73 -6.94
N ALA A 3 -4.24 25.19 -6.84
CA ALA A 3 -3.04 24.39 -7.13
C ALA A 3 -2.68 23.36 -6.03
N ALA A 4 -3.12 23.56 -4.79
CA ALA A 4 -2.87 22.62 -3.69
C ALA A 4 -3.90 21.47 -3.70
N LEU A 5 -5.16 21.78 -4.01
CA LEU A 5 -6.23 20.78 -4.19
C LEU A 5 -6.04 19.92 -5.44
N GLY A 6 -5.38 20.43 -6.49
CA GLY A 6 -5.03 19.64 -7.67
C GLY A 6 -3.93 18.60 -7.45
N LYS A 7 -3.17 18.70 -6.35
CA LYS A 7 -2.08 17.77 -5.99
C LYS A 7 -2.43 16.82 -4.85
N ILE A 8 -3.59 16.95 -4.21
CA ILE A 8 -4.17 15.84 -3.47
C ILE A 8 -4.64 14.87 -4.54
N GLY A 9 -3.78 13.91 -4.88
CA GLY A 9 -4.08 12.93 -5.92
C GLY A 9 -5.42 12.30 -5.59
N LYS A 10 -6.36 12.28 -6.55
CA LYS A 10 -7.65 11.59 -6.38
C LYS A 10 -7.44 10.17 -5.82
N ILE A 11 -6.34 9.54 -6.24
CA ILE A 11 -5.84 8.24 -5.79
C ILE A 11 -5.60 8.21 -4.26
N ASP A 12 -5.07 9.26 -3.66
CA ASP A 12 -4.79 9.32 -2.22
C ASP A 12 -6.08 9.41 -1.40
N PHE A 13 -7.07 10.18 -1.87
CA PHE A 13 -8.37 10.29 -1.21
C PHE A 13 -9.13 8.96 -1.26
N PHE A 14 -9.18 8.31 -2.43
CA PHE A 14 -9.82 7.00 -2.59
C PHE A 14 -9.10 5.87 -1.87
N ALA A 15 -7.80 6.01 -1.59
CA ALA A 15 -7.06 5.04 -0.81
C ALA A 15 -7.26 5.19 0.72
N VAL A 16 -7.74 6.34 1.17
CA VAL A 16 -7.93 6.64 2.61
C VAL A 16 -9.35 6.30 3.07
N LEU A 17 -10.36 6.68 2.28
CA LEU A 17 -11.76 6.54 2.70
C LEU A 17 -12.21 5.10 2.99
N PRO A 18 -11.91 4.08 2.16
CA PRO A 18 -12.42 2.73 2.38
C PRO A 18 -11.98 2.13 3.72
N SER A 19 -10.69 2.23 4.05
CA SER A 19 -10.13 1.68 5.29
C SER A 19 -10.68 2.39 6.51
N GLY A 20 -10.78 3.71 6.47
CA GLY A 20 -11.34 4.49 7.56
C GLY A 20 -12.86 4.31 7.75
N THR A 21 -13.60 4.16 6.65
CA THR A 21 -15.05 3.83 6.70
C THR A 21 -15.26 2.47 7.34
N TYR A 22 -14.45 1.48 6.96
CA TYR A 22 -14.51 0.13 7.53
C TYR A 22 -14.30 0.12 9.05
N ILE A 23 -13.28 0.84 9.52
CA ILE A 23 -13.00 0.99 10.95
C ILE A 23 -14.16 1.68 11.67
N LEU A 24 -14.66 2.80 11.11
CA LEU A 24 -15.76 3.55 11.71
C LEU A 24 -17.00 2.67 11.89
N LEU A 25 -17.38 1.91 10.85
CA LEU A 25 -18.53 1.00 10.90
C LEU A 25 -18.29 -0.14 11.91
N SER A 26 -17.07 -0.65 12.01
CA SER A 26 -16.72 -1.68 12.99
C SER A 26 -16.88 -1.17 14.42
N PHE A 27 -16.43 0.05 14.72
CA PHE A 27 -16.62 0.66 16.03
C PHE A 27 -18.08 0.99 16.33
N TYR A 28 -18.84 1.43 15.32
CA TYR A 28 -20.27 1.68 15.48
C TYR A 28 -21.03 0.42 15.90
N ILE A 29 -20.75 -0.72 15.28
CA ILE A 29 -21.33 -2.02 15.66
C ILE A 29 -20.97 -2.38 17.11
N PHE A 30 -19.73 -2.10 17.53
CA PHE A 30 -19.30 -2.31 18.93
C PHE A 30 -20.04 -1.42 19.93
N VAL A 31 -20.29 -0.16 19.59
CA VAL A 31 -21.04 0.76 20.45
C VAL A 31 -22.48 0.27 20.62
N ILE A 32 -23.16 -0.10 19.52
CA ILE A 32 -24.53 -0.60 19.58
C ILE A 32 -24.64 -1.90 20.38
N ALA A 33 -23.71 -2.82 20.16
CA ALA A 33 -23.65 -4.07 20.93
C ALA A 33 -23.58 -3.83 22.45
N GLY A 34 -23.02 -2.69 22.88
CA GLY A 34 -22.93 -2.31 24.29
C GLY A 34 -24.15 -1.56 24.84
N THR A 35 -24.96 -0.93 23.99
CA THR A 35 -26.09 -0.09 24.42
C THR A 35 -27.45 -0.75 24.25
N ASP A 36 -27.61 -1.66 23.29
CA ASP A 36 -28.92 -2.19 22.92
C ASP A 36 -29.00 -3.71 23.11
N SER A 37 -29.59 -4.13 24.23
CA SER A 37 -29.83 -5.53 24.56
C SER A 37 -30.92 -6.17 23.69
N GLN A 38 -31.72 -5.38 22.95
CA GLN A 38 -32.80 -5.93 22.10
C GLN A 38 -32.30 -6.50 20.77
N MET A 39 -31.09 -6.16 20.32
CA MET A 39 -30.52 -6.70 19.07
C MET A 39 -29.87 -8.09 19.22
N GLN A 40 -30.03 -8.76 20.36
CA GLN A 40 -29.47 -10.10 20.61
C GLN A 40 -30.20 -11.24 19.85
N GLY A 41 -31.26 -10.93 19.10
CA GLY A 41 -32.00 -11.91 18.29
C GLY A 41 -31.65 -11.83 16.80
N GLY A 42 -30.70 -12.65 16.32
CA GLY A 42 -30.56 -13.06 14.91
C GLY A 42 -30.50 -11.96 13.83
N ALA A 43 -30.31 -10.69 14.20
CA ALA A 43 -30.40 -9.58 13.28
C ALA A 43 -29.25 -9.60 12.26
N SER A 44 -29.58 -9.33 10.99
CA SER A 44 -28.58 -9.25 9.93
C SER A 44 -27.66 -8.04 10.13
N LEU A 45 -26.46 -8.07 9.53
CA LEU A 45 -25.53 -6.95 9.56
C LEU A 45 -26.15 -5.66 8.96
N TRP A 46 -27.08 -5.80 8.01
CA TRP A 46 -27.84 -4.68 7.46
C TRP A 46 -28.78 -4.03 8.48
N ALA A 47 -29.44 -4.84 9.32
CA ALA A 47 -30.32 -4.33 10.36
C ALA A 47 -29.58 -3.43 11.37
N ALA A 48 -28.30 -3.73 11.64
CA ALA A 48 -27.45 -2.91 12.51
C ALA A 48 -27.17 -1.52 11.91
N PHE A 49 -27.25 -1.35 10.58
CA PHE A 49 -27.03 -0.07 9.90
C PHE A 49 -28.29 0.79 9.72
N ILE A 50 -29.49 0.23 9.87
CA ILE A 50 -30.75 1.00 9.75
C ILE A 50 -30.75 2.23 10.68
N PRO A 51 -30.40 2.12 11.98
CA PRO A 51 -30.36 3.29 12.86
C PRO A 51 -29.36 4.34 12.41
N LEU A 52 -28.26 3.93 11.76
CA LEU A 52 -27.26 4.85 11.23
C LEU A 52 -27.82 5.64 10.05
N VAL A 53 -28.53 4.95 9.15
CA VAL A 53 -29.19 5.54 7.98
C VAL A 53 -30.27 6.53 8.45
N ASP A 54 -31.12 6.13 9.39
CA ASP A 54 -32.16 7.00 9.95
C ASP A 54 -31.56 8.24 10.65
N LEU A 55 -30.43 8.07 11.34
CA LEU A 55 -29.70 9.18 11.94
C LEU A 55 -29.12 10.14 10.88
N THR A 56 -28.63 9.62 9.74
CA THR A 56 -28.18 10.48 8.64
C THR A 56 -29.30 11.23 7.95
N HIS A 57 -30.48 10.62 7.81
CA HIS A 57 -31.65 11.27 7.24
C HIS A 57 -32.18 12.39 8.14
N SER A 58 -32.24 12.15 9.45
CA SER A 58 -32.73 13.14 10.42
C SER A 58 -31.72 14.26 10.69
N LYS A 59 -30.42 13.96 10.65
CA LYS A 59 -29.34 14.92 10.92
C LYS A 59 -28.23 14.79 9.86
N PRO A 60 -28.30 15.54 8.76
CA PRO A 60 -27.31 15.49 7.69
C PRO A 60 -25.87 15.84 8.14
N THR A 61 -25.73 16.61 9.23
CA THR A 61 -24.43 16.91 9.85
C THR A 61 -23.70 15.64 10.32
N THR A 62 -24.44 14.58 10.67
CA THR A 62 -23.88 13.27 11.01
C THR A 62 -23.13 12.66 9.83
N LEU A 63 -23.61 12.84 8.60
CA LEU A 63 -22.91 12.34 7.41
C LEU A 63 -21.55 13.03 7.25
N LEU A 64 -21.50 14.35 7.43
CA LEU A 64 -20.24 15.10 7.37
C LEU A 64 -19.27 14.64 8.46
N LEU A 65 -19.77 14.45 9.69
CA LEU A 65 -18.96 13.95 10.79
C LEU A 65 -18.42 12.55 10.49
N MET A 66 -19.25 11.64 9.99
CA MET A 66 -18.81 10.29 9.62
C MET A 66 -17.77 10.30 8.53
N LEU A 67 -17.97 11.06 7.44
CA LEU A 67 -17.00 11.19 6.37
C LEU A 67 -15.67 11.76 6.88
N PHE A 68 -15.73 12.77 7.75
CA PHE A 68 -14.53 13.35 8.36
C PHE A 68 -13.82 12.35 9.28
N SER A 69 -14.54 11.62 10.12
CA SER A 69 -14.01 10.57 10.98
C SER A 69 -13.40 9.42 10.18
N SER A 70 -14.07 8.97 9.11
CA SER A 70 -13.53 7.97 8.19
C SER A 70 -12.24 8.47 7.53
N TYR A 71 -12.22 9.70 7.05
CA TYR A 71 -10.99 10.28 6.49
C TYR A 71 -9.85 10.31 7.52
N LEU A 72 -10.13 10.74 8.76
CA LEU A 72 -9.13 10.81 9.83
C LEU A 72 -8.58 9.42 10.20
N LEU A 73 -9.46 8.44 10.41
CA LEU A 73 -9.09 7.05 10.72
C LEU A 73 -8.26 6.42 9.59
N GLY A 74 -8.70 6.59 8.34
CA GLY A 74 -7.96 6.11 7.18
C GLY A 74 -6.60 6.80 7.02
N SER A 75 -6.51 8.10 7.34
CA SER A 75 -5.25 8.84 7.29
C SER A 75 -4.26 8.32 8.33
N VAL A 76 -4.74 8.02 9.54
CA VAL A 76 -3.92 7.41 10.60
C VAL A 76 -3.37 6.06 10.13
N LEU A 77 -4.21 5.18 9.57
CA LEU A 77 -3.75 3.90 9.03
C LEU A 77 -2.72 4.07 7.93
N ARG A 78 -2.96 4.99 6.99
CA ARG A 78 -2.06 5.24 5.87
C ARG A 78 -0.71 5.81 6.31
N ALA A 79 -0.66 6.54 7.42
CA ALA A 79 0.57 7.05 8.00
C ALA A 79 1.42 5.96 8.66
N LEU A 80 0.85 4.78 8.94
CA LEU A 80 1.60 3.67 9.53
C LEU A 80 2.62 3.11 8.53
N PRO A 81 3.82 2.73 8.99
CA PRO A 81 4.80 2.07 8.14
C PRO A 81 4.24 0.75 7.59
N VAL A 82 4.34 0.55 6.27
CA VAL A 82 3.96 -0.71 5.59
C VAL A 82 4.68 -1.93 6.19
N SER A 83 5.88 -1.74 6.74
CA SER A 83 6.62 -2.79 7.43
C SER A 83 5.86 -3.40 8.62
N PHE A 84 4.89 -2.68 9.21
CA PHE A 84 4.05 -3.22 10.26
C PHE A 84 3.10 -4.29 9.71
N SER A 85 2.39 -3.99 8.61
CA SER A 85 1.54 -4.98 7.94
C SER A 85 2.34 -6.15 7.37
N GLU A 86 3.53 -5.90 6.82
CA GLU A 86 4.39 -6.99 6.31
C GLU A 86 4.82 -7.94 7.43
N LYS A 87 5.26 -7.42 8.57
CA LYS A 87 5.63 -8.25 9.73
C LYS A 87 4.45 -9.09 10.21
N ALA A 88 3.26 -8.49 10.27
CA ALA A 88 2.05 -9.19 10.67
C ALA A 88 1.71 -10.31 9.67
N VAL A 89 1.71 -10.02 8.36
CA VAL A 89 1.47 -11.02 7.30
C VAL A 89 2.52 -12.14 7.35
N ASN A 90 3.81 -11.81 7.46
CA ASN A 90 4.90 -12.77 7.51
C ASN A 90 4.82 -13.71 8.72
N MET A 91 4.27 -13.25 9.85
CA MET A 91 4.01 -14.10 11.01
C MET A 91 2.98 -15.20 10.70
N PHE A 92 2.01 -14.94 9.82
CA PHE A 92 0.96 -15.90 9.47
C PHE A 92 1.29 -16.76 8.24
N PHE A 93 2.05 -16.24 7.27
CA PHE A 93 2.23 -16.90 5.96
C PHE A 93 3.63 -17.49 5.71
N SER A 94 4.46 -17.65 6.75
CA SER A 94 5.80 -18.30 6.71
C SER A 94 6.85 -17.68 5.77
N ASP A 95 6.52 -16.67 4.99
CA ASP A 95 7.48 -15.92 4.19
C ASP A 95 8.31 -15.00 5.08
N LYS A 96 9.61 -15.32 5.23
CA LYS A 96 10.52 -14.61 6.13
C LYS A 96 11.35 -13.54 5.45
N GLU A 97 11.26 -13.39 4.13
CA GLU A 97 12.15 -12.49 3.42
C GLU A 97 11.78 -11.02 3.68
N PRO A 98 12.71 -10.21 4.20
CA PRO A 98 12.44 -8.79 4.42
C PRO A 98 12.50 -8.01 3.11
N PHE A 99 11.71 -6.94 3.04
CA PHE A 99 11.84 -5.93 1.99
C PHE A 99 13.30 -5.42 1.92
N PRO A 100 13.94 -5.37 0.73
CA PRO A 100 13.34 -5.31 -0.61
C PRO A 100 13.20 -6.64 -1.39
N TYR A 101 13.12 -7.80 -0.71
CA TYR A 101 12.97 -9.12 -1.32
C TYR A 101 14.12 -9.47 -2.28
N GLN A 102 15.28 -9.79 -1.70
CA GLN A 102 16.51 -10.09 -2.42
C GLN A 102 16.34 -11.20 -3.45
N SER A 103 15.66 -12.29 -3.11
CA SER A 103 15.44 -13.43 -4.00
C SER A 103 14.69 -13.03 -5.28
N GLU A 104 13.68 -12.17 -5.15
CA GLU A 104 12.90 -11.66 -6.28
C GLU A 104 13.72 -10.68 -7.14
N LEU A 105 14.56 -9.86 -6.51
CA LEU A 105 15.47 -8.97 -7.23
C LEU A 105 16.55 -9.75 -7.98
N ASP A 106 17.09 -10.81 -7.38
CA ASP A 106 18.09 -11.68 -8.02
C ASP A 106 17.50 -12.43 -9.21
N ASN A 107 16.26 -12.92 -9.07
CA ASN A 107 15.50 -13.50 -10.19
C ASN A 107 15.30 -12.46 -11.30
N PHE A 108 14.87 -11.24 -10.95
CA PHE A 108 14.68 -10.16 -11.92
C PHE A 108 15.98 -9.79 -12.67
N PHE A 109 17.09 -9.61 -11.96
CA PHE A 109 18.37 -9.26 -12.58
C PHE A 109 18.96 -10.41 -13.40
N SER A 110 18.84 -11.65 -12.94
CA SER A 110 19.32 -12.82 -13.69
C SER A 110 18.53 -13.03 -14.98
N GLU A 111 17.21 -12.84 -14.96
CA GLU A 111 16.37 -12.88 -16.16
C GLU A 111 16.72 -11.77 -17.15
N LEU A 112 16.92 -10.54 -16.66
CA LEU A 112 17.36 -9.42 -17.50
C LEU A 112 18.73 -9.67 -18.12
N LYS A 113 19.68 -10.21 -17.35
CA LYS A 113 21.03 -10.51 -17.85
C LYS A 113 20.99 -11.61 -18.92
N ARG A 114 20.21 -12.68 -18.69
CA ARG A 114 19.99 -13.78 -19.64
C ARG A 114 19.37 -13.28 -20.95
N ASN A 115 18.43 -12.34 -20.87
CA ASN A 115 17.69 -11.81 -22.01
C ASN A 115 18.19 -10.44 -22.48
N SER A 116 19.40 -10.03 -22.11
CA SER A 116 19.96 -8.69 -22.35
C SER A 116 19.94 -8.27 -23.82
N ARG A 117 20.21 -9.21 -24.75
CA ARG A 117 20.14 -8.97 -26.20
C ARG A 117 18.74 -8.63 -26.69
N ILE A 118 17.71 -9.28 -26.14
CA ILE A 118 16.31 -9.04 -26.50
C ILE A 118 15.82 -7.74 -25.88
N ALA A 119 16.23 -7.46 -24.65
CA ALA A 119 15.85 -6.26 -23.93
C ALA A 119 16.57 -4.99 -24.45
N GLY A 120 17.61 -5.13 -25.27
CA GLY A 120 18.41 -3.99 -25.75
C GLY A 120 19.22 -3.32 -24.63
N ILE A 121 19.63 -4.08 -23.62
CA ILE A 121 20.30 -3.57 -22.41
C ILE A 121 21.75 -4.08 -22.39
N ASP A 122 22.69 -3.22 -22.02
CA ASP A 122 24.06 -3.66 -21.72
C ASP A 122 24.07 -4.52 -20.43
N GLY A 123 24.22 -5.83 -20.62
CA GLY A 123 24.25 -6.84 -19.56
C GLY A 123 25.38 -6.67 -18.54
N HIS A 124 26.42 -5.88 -18.85
CA HIS A 124 27.51 -5.57 -17.91
C HIS A 124 27.13 -4.51 -16.86
N THR A 125 26.03 -3.79 -17.07
CA THR A 125 25.54 -2.78 -16.11
C THR A 125 24.59 -3.37 -15.06
N VAL A 126 24.07 -4.57 -15.33
CA VAL A 126 23.10 -5.24 -14.49
C VAL A 126 23.84 -5.71 -13.24
N PRO A 127 23.41 -5.32 -12.02
CA PRO A 127 24.02 -5.82 -10.79
C PRO A 127 24.01 -7.34 -10.76
N ASP A 128 25.13 -7.95 -10.36
CA ASP A 128 25.16 -9.39 -10.12
C ASP A 128 24.30 -9.72 -8.88
N GLY A 129 23.39 -10.68 -9.02
CA GLY A 129 22.43 -11.13 -8.00
C GLY A 129 23.05 -11.89 -6.82
N GLY A 130 24.24 -11.47 -6.38
CA GLY A 130 24.95 -12.04 -5.23
C GLY A 130 25.20 -11.04 -4.11
N ASN A 131 25.04 -9.73 -4.36
CA ASN A 131 25.20 -8.71 -3.33
C ASN A 131 23.84 -8.33 -2.74
N ALA A 132 23.70 -8.50 -1.42
CA ALA A 132 22.47 -8.15 -0.71
C ALA A 132 22.15 -6.65 -0.86
N ILE A 133 21.05 -6.35 -1.57
CA ILE A 133 20.51 -5.01 -1.75
C ILE A 133 19.82 -4.61 -0.45
N THR A 134 20.56 -3.89 0.38
CA THR A 134 20.01 -3.38 1.64
C THR A 134 18.94 -2.31 1.39
N LYS A 135 18.04 -2.12 2.36
CA LYS A 135 17.05 -1.03 2.34
C LYS A 135 17.67 0.36 2.10
N ARG A 136 18.93 0.58 2.51
CA ARG A 136 19.65 1.83 2.27
C ARG A 136 19.95 2.03 0.78
N VAL A 137 20.41 0.99 0.10
CA VAL A 137 20.65 1.01 -1.35
C VAL A 137 19.34 1.24 -2.10
N PHE A 138 18.28 0.56 -1.68
CA PHE A 138 16.94 0.75 -2.26
C PHE A 138 16.45 2.21 -2.10
N ASN A 139 16.61 2.80 -0.91
CA ASN A 139 16.26 4.20 -0.68
C ASN A 139 17.14 5.17 -1.48
N TYR A 140 18.41 4.84 -1.71
CA TYR A 140 19.28 5.61 -2.57
C TYR A 140 18.80 5.59 -4.03
N TRP A 141 18.43 4.42 -4.57
CA TRP A 141 17.86 4.32 -5.92
C TRP A 141 16.59 5.16 -6.07
N LYS A 142 15.71 5.10 -5.06
CA LYS A 142 14.50 5.94 -4.99
C LYS A 142 14.85 7.42 -5.07
N HIS A 143 15.85 7.86 -4.32
CA HIS A 143 16.29 9.26 -4.30
C HIS A 143 16.87 9.70 -5.64
N VAL A 144 17.72 8.89 -6.27
CA VAL A 144 18.31 9.16 -7.60
C VAL A 144 17.21 9.33 -8.65
N ILE A 145 16.25 8.41 -8.71
CA ILE A 145 15.14 8.50 -9.67
C ILE A 145 14.25 9.72 -9.40
N CYS A 146 13.98 10.03 -8.13
CA CYS A 146 13.23 11.23 -7.76
C CYS A 146 13.90 12.53 -8.24
N LEU A 147 15.24 12.59 -8.25
CA LEU A 147 15.98 13.77 -8.66
C LEU A 147 16.15 13.86 -10.19
N HIS A 148 16.48 12.74 -10.84
CA HIS A 148 16.92 12.75 -12.24
C HIS A 148 15.83 12.35 -13.24
N ALA A 149 14.76 11.69 -12.80
CA ALA A 149 13.68 11.24 -13.66
C ALA A 149 12.31 11.40 -12.96
N PRO A 150 11.86 12.64 -12.70
CA PRO A 150 10.64 12.89 -11.93
C PRO A 150 9.38 12.31 -12.59
N GLU A 151 9.33 12.26 -13.93
CA GLU A 151 8.22 11.65 -14.67
C GLU A 151 8.15 10.14 -14.43
N ALA A 152 9.30 9.45 -14.45
CA ALA A 152 9.39 8.03 -14.14
C ALA A 152 9.10 7.74 -12.66
N PHE A 153 9.42 8.67 -11.78
CA PHE A 153 9.13 8.57 -10.35
C PHE A 153 7.63 8.56 -10.04
N VAL A 154 6.79 9.22 -10.86
CA VAL A 154 5.32 9.17 -10.71
C VAL A 154 4.81 7.73 -10.80
N ASN A 155 5.33 6.92 -11.72
CA ASN A 155 4.96 5.51 -11.85
C ASN A 155 5.30 4.73 -10.57
N TYR A 156 6.46 4.99 -9.97
CA TYR A 156 6.83 4.38 -8.69
C TYR A 156 5.90 4.85 -7.55
N GLN A 157 5.51 6.12 -7.52
CA GLN A 157 4.59 6.65 -6.51
C GLN A 157 3.22 5.97 -6.56
N GLU A 158 2.74 5.58 -7.75
CA GLU A 158 1.51 4.79 -7.86
C GLU A 158 1.60 3.43 -7.18
N PHE A 159 2.71 2.70 -7.37
CA PHE A 159 2.94 1.44 -6.67
C PHE A 159 3.03 1.66 -5.14
N GLU A 160 3.75 2.68 -4.70
CA GLU A 160 3.84 3.01 -3.27
C GLU A 160 2.47 3.35 -2.66
N ALA A 161 1.63 4.11 -3.39
CA ALA A 161 0.27 4.45 -2.98
C ALA A 161 -0.62 3.20 -2.90
N ARG A 162 -0.52 2.28 -3.88
CA ARG A 162 -1.23 0.99 -3.86
C ARG A 162 -0.78 0.15 -2.67
N THR A 163 0.53 -0.01 -2.44
CA THR A 163 1.04 -0.77 -1.29
C THR A 163 0.48 -0.23 0.03
N ARG A 164 0.47 1.11 0.21
CA ARG A 164 -0.11 1.74 1.40
C ARG A 164 -1.63 1.50 1.52
N PHE A 165 -2.35 1.49 0.40
CA PHE A 165 -3.77 1.13 0.40
C PHE A 165 -4.00 -0.31 0.86
N PHE A 166 -3.27 -1.28 0.29
CA PHE A 166 -3.38 -2.69 0.68
C PHE A 166 -3.00 -2.90 2.16
N SER A 167 -1.94 -2.24 2.61
CA SER A 167 -1.51 -2.24 4.02
C SER A 167 -2.59 -1.66 4.94
N GLY A 168 -3.18 -0.52 4.57
CA GLY A 168 -4.25 0.12 5.33
C GLY A 168 -5.50 -0.75 5.42
N MET A 169 -5.91 -1.39 4.32
CA MET A 169 -7.06 -2.31 4.31
C MET A 169 -6.80 -3.57 5.13
N PHE A 170 -5.59 -4.13 5.07
CA PHE A 170 -5.18 -5.24 5.94
C PHE A 170 -5.34 -4.87 7.43
N LEU A 171 -4.82 -3.70 7.82
CA LEU A 171 -4.92 -3.23 9.20
C LEU A 171 -6.35 -2.90 9.61
N ALA A 172 -7.16 -2.32 8.72
CA ALA A 172 -8.58 -2.10 8.96
C ALA A 172 -9.32 -3.42 9.21
N GLY A 173 -9.02 -4.47 8.43
CA GLY A 173 -9.53 -5.82 8.65
C GLY A 173 -9.08 -6.39 10.00
N ALA A 174 -7.81 -6.27 10.36
CA ALA A 174 -7.30 -6.74 11.65
C ALA A 174 -7.97 -6.02 12.84
N ILE A 175 -8.15 -4.70 12.75
CA ILE A 175 -8.86 -3.91 13.76
C ILE A 175 -10.33 -4.32 13.83
N GLY A 176 -11.01 -4.48 12.69
CA GLY A 176 -12.41 -4.94 12.66
C GLY A 176 -12.58 -6.32 13.29
N ALA A 177 -11.64 -7.25 13.05
CA ALA A 177 -11.65 -8.57 13.66
C ALA A 177 -11.47 -8.47 15.18
N PHE A 178 -10.51 -7.66 15.64
CA PHE A 178 -10.29 -7.41 17.05
C PHE A 178 -11.52 -6.80 17.74
N VAL A 179 -12.13 -5.78 17.14
CA VAL A 179 -13.35 -5.14 17.65
C VAL A 179 -14.51 -6.14 17.71
N SER A 180 -14.66 -6.97 16.69
CA SER A 180 -15.68 -8.03 16.66
C SER A 180 -15.49 -9.06 17.78
N LEU A 181 -14.25 -9.47 18.05
CA LEU A 181 -13.94 -10.35 19.17
C LEU A 181 -14.31 -9.70 20.51
N LEU A 182 -14.03 -8.40 20.69
CA LEU A 182 -14.44 -7.67 21.90
C LEU A 182 -15.97 -7.62 22.06
N CYS A 183 -16.73 -7.51 20.96
CA CYS A 183 -18.19 -7.64 21.01
C CYS A 183 -18.62 -9.03 21.49
N LEU A 184 -18.03 -10.08 20.92
CA LEU A 184 -18.40 -11.47 21.22
C LEU A 184 -18.04 -11.89 22.65
N VAL A 185 -16.98 -11.32 23.23
CA VAL A 185 -16.65 -11.49 24.66
C VAL A 185 -17.75 -10.93 25.56
N LYS A 186 -18.41 -9.83 25.15
CA LYS A 186 -19.51 -9.23 25.91
C LYS A 186 -20.86 -9.90 25.64
N ALA A 187 -21.11 -10.29 24.38
CA ALA A 187 -22.39 -10.86 23.94
C ALA A 187 -22.15 -11.90 22.83
N LEU A 188 -21.93 -13.15 23.22
CA LEU A 188 -21.61 -14.26 22.31
C LEU A 188 -22.73 -14.52 21.28
N SER A 189 -23.99 -14.25 21.66
CA SER A 189 -25.18 -14.41 20.82
C SER A 189 -25.40 -13.26 19.81
N TYR A 190 -24.57 -12.22 19.81
CA TYR A 190 -24.74 -11.07 18.92
C TYR A 190 -24.30 -11.39 17.49
N ALA A 191 -25.26 -11.82 16.66
CA ALA A 191 -25.03 -12.24 15.27
C ALA A 191 -24.26 -11.22 14.40
N PRO A 192 -24.51 -9.90 14.48
CA PRO A 192 -23.74 -8.92 13.70
C PRO A 192 -22.24 -8.94 13.97
N ALA A 193 -21.80 -9.26 15.19
CA ALA A 193 -20.37 -9.37 15.49
C ALA A 193 -19.72 -10.60 14.83
N TRP A 194 -20.44 -11.72 14.70
CA TRP A 194 -19.95 -12.87 13.94
C TRP A 194 -19.81 -12.55 12.45
N TYR A 195 -20.80 -11.88 11.85
CA TYR A 195 -20.72 -11.44 10.46
C TYR A 195 -19.56 -10.47 10.23
N LEU A 196 -19.39 -9.49 11.12
CA LEU A 196 -18.29 -8.54 11.05
C LEU A 196 -16.94 -9.24 11.25
N LEU A 197 -16.84 -10.25 12.12
CA LEU A 197 -15.61 -11.03 12.31
C LEU A 197 -15.22 -11.76 11.03
N VAL A 198 -16.16 -12.49 10.42
CA VAL A 198 -15.91 -13.22 9.15
C VAL A 198 -15.51 -12.25 8.06
N LEU A 199 -16.23 -11.14 7.89
CA LEU A 199 -15.89 -10.11 6.90
C LEU A 199 -14.50 -9.52 7.16
N SER A 200 -14.17 -9.23 8.41
CA SER A 200 -12.88 -8.66 8.82
C SER A 200 -11.72 -9.60 8.54
N VAL A 201 -11.90 -10.89 8.80
CA VAL A 201 -10.91 -11.93 8.47
C VAL A 201 -10.75 -12.02 6.96
N LEU A 202 -11.83 -12.03 6.18
CA LEU A 202 -11.76 -12.06 4.71
C LEU A 202 -11.05 -10.83 4.14
N VAL A 203 -11.33 -9.63 4.66
CA VAL A 203 -10.64 -8.39 4.29
C VAL A 203 -9.15 -8.48 4.66
N ALA A 204 -8.82 -8.88 5.89
CA ALA A 204 -7.42 -9.03 6.30
C ALA A 204 -6.67 -10.04 5.42
N LEU A 205 -7.25 -11.21 5.13
CA LEU A 205 -6.59 -12.23 4.30
C LEU A 205 -6.43 -11.77 2.84
N SER A 206 -7.49 -11.28 2.22
CA SER A 206 -7.47 -10.87 0.80
C SER A 206 -6.47 -9.74 0.53
N TYR A 207 -6.46 -8.71 1.38
CA TYR A 207 -5.53 -7.60 1.25
C TYR A 207 -4.13 -7.97 1.74
N GLY A 208 -4.00 -8.76 2.81
CA GLY A 208 -2.71 -9.22 3.34
C GLY A 208 -1.90 -10.04 2.32
N LEU A 209 -2.55 -10.99 1.63
CA LEU A 209 -1.92 -11.76 0.54
C LEU A 209 -1.52 -10.87 -0.64
N SER A 210 -2.26 -9.77 -0.87
CA SER A 210 -2.00 -8.83 -1.95
C SER A 210 -0.88 -7.83 -1.61
N VAL A 211 -0.69 -7.47 -0.34
CA VAL A 211 0.39 -6.56 0.11
C VAL A 211 1.75 -7.04 -0.38
N ARG A 212 2.07 -8.32 -0.16
CA ARG A 212 3.36 -8.89 -0.57
C ARG A 212 3.55 -8.79 -2.09
N ARG A 213 2.54 -9.21 -2.87
CA ARG A 213 2.59 -9.18 -4.34
C ARG A 213 2.86 -7.78 -4.88
N VAL A 214 2.12 -6.79 -4.39
CA VAL A 214 2.28 -5.40 -4.82
C VAL A 214 3.61 -4.82 -4.36
N ARG A 215 4.11 -5.22 -3.18
CA ARG A 215 5.41 -4.77 -2.69
C ARG A 215 6.58 -5.36 -3.48
N VAL A 216 6.49 -6.62 -3.92
CA VAL A 216 7.46 -7.22 -4.85
C VAL A 216 7.46 -6.45 -6.17
N GLN A 217 6.29 -6.15 -6.72
CA GLN A 217 6.16 -5.32 -7.93
C GLN A 217 6.76 -3.92 -7.74
N GLU A 218 6.58 -3.30 -6.58
CA GLU A 218 7.20 -2.00 -6.26
C GLU A 218 8.74 -2.11 -6.26
N ALA A 219 9.29 -3.18 -5.67
CA ALA A 219 10.72 -3.39 -5.60
C ALA A 219 11.35 -3.61 -6.98
N THR A 220 10.76 -4.49 -7.79
CA THR A 220 11.24 -4.78 -9.15
C THR A 220 11.06 -3.59 -10.08
N THR A 221 9.96 -2.83 -9.95
CA THR A 221 9.75 -1.61 -10.73
C THR A 221 10.82 -0.57 -10.43
N LEU A 222 11.12 -0.31 -9.14
CA LEU A 222 12.18 0.65 -8.81
C LEU A 222 13.55 0.20 -9.33
N ALA A 223 13.86 -1.09 -9.19
CA ALA A 223 15.09 -1.67 -9.71
C ALA A 223 15.20 -1.48 -11.24
N GLY A 224 14.11 -1.75 -11.98
CA GLY A 224 14.04 -1.53 -13.42
C GLY A 224 14.21 -0.06 -13.82
N LEU A 225 13.55 0.87 -13.11
CA LEU A 225 13.69 2.31 -13.35
C LEU A 225 15.13 2.79 -13.10
N TYR A 226 15.75 2.34 -12.01
CA TYR A 226 17.14 2.65 -11.69
C TYR A 226 18.11 2.12 -12.75
N LEU A 227 17.88 0.90 -13.24
CA LEU A 227 18.68 0.30 -14.29
C LEU A 227 18.54 1.06 -15.62
N ALA A 228 17.31 1.42 -15.99
CA ALA A 228 17.05 2.24 -17.19
C ALA A 228 17.76 3.60 -17.11
N TYR A 229 17.75 4.23 -15.93
CA TYR A 229 18.51 5.45 -15.69
C TYR A 229 20.02 5.25 -15.89
N LEU A 230 20.61 4.19 -15.33
CA LEU A 230 22.04 3.89 -15.51
C LEU A 230 22.40 3.67 -16.99
N GLN A 231 21.55 2.98 -17.74
CA GLN A 231 21.72 2.75 -19.18
C GLN A 231 21.71 4.06 -19.96
N HIS A 232 20.69 4.89 -19.76
CA HIS A 232 20.58 6.19 -20.41
C HIS A 232 21.79 7.09 -20.13
N THR A 233 22.26 7.10 -18.87
CA THR A 233 23.41 7.93 -18.46
C THR A 233 24.72 7.46 -19.12
N LYS A 234 24.90 6.15 -19.32
CA LYS A 234 26.07 5.61 -20.01
C LYS A 234 26.05 5.89 -21.51
N VAL A 235 24.90 5.71 -22.16
CA VAL A 235 24.74 6.02 -23.59
C VAL A 235 25.07 7.49 -23.86
N ASN A 236 24.57 8.42 -23.02
CA ASN A 236 24.84 9.84 -23.21
C ASN A 236 26.31 10.23 -22.96
N ARG A 237 27.03 9.52 -22.08
CA ARG A 237 28.49 9.75 -21.90
C ARG A 237 29.32 9.28 -23.09
N HIS A 238 28.83 8.31 -23.86
CA HIS A 238 29.49 7.85 -25.09
C HIS A 238 29.06 8.63 -26.34
N ALA A 239 27.97 9.41 -26.27
CA ALA A 239 27.46 10.23 -27.38
C ALA A 239 28.05 11.65 -27.43
N THR A 240 28.78 12.10 -26.41
CA THR A 240 29.68 13.25 -26.51
C THR A 240 31.07 12.76 -26.90
N PRO A 241 31.44 12.71 -28.19
CA PRO A 241 32.85 12.76 -28.53
C PRO A 241 33.37 14.07 -27.96
N LEU A 242 34.41 13.98 -27.14
CA LEU A 242 35.16 15.14 -26.71
C LEU A 242 35.62 15.88 -27.97
N ASP A 243 35.11 17.10 -28.14
CA ASP A 243 35.68 18.18 -28.95
C ASP A 243 37.11 18.58 -28.47
N GLU A 244 37.89 17.64 -27.92
CA GLU A 244 39.33 17.78 -27.66
C GLU A 244 40.18 17.53 -28.92
N GLU A 245 39.51 17.10 -30.00
CA GLU A 245 39.85 17.32 -31.42
C GLU A 245 40.50 18.66 -31.80
N VAL A 246 39.80 19.74 -31.39
CA VAL A 246 39.86 21.03 -32.09
C VAL A 246 40.73 22.06 -31.36
N THR A 247 41.14 21.79 -30.12
CA THR A 247 42.15 22.61 -29.41
C THR A 247 43.58 22.09 -29.55
N ARG A 248 43.82 21.02 -30.31
CA ARG A 248 45.17 20.57 -30.70
C ARG A 248 45.57 20.95 -32.14
N ALA A 249 44.73 21.67 -32.87
CA ALA A 249 44.99 22.07 -34.25
C ALA A 249 44.78 23.58 -34.53
N GLY A 250 44.89 24.44 -33.51
CA GLY A 250 44.84 25.90 -33.66
C GLY A 250 45.98 26.59 -32.92
#